data_AF-A0A3C1VUF2-F1
#
_entry.id   AF-A0A3C1VUF2-F1
#
_cell.length_a   1.000
_cell.length_b   1.000
_cell.length_c   1.000
_cell.angle_alpha   90.00
_cell.angle_beta   90.00
_cell.angle_gamma   90.00
#
_symmetry.space_group_name_H-M   'P 1'
#
loop_
_entity.id
_entity.type
_entity.pdbx_description
1 polymer ?
#
loop_
_entity_poly.entity_id
_entity_poly.type
_entity_poly.pdbx_seq_one_letter_code
_entity_poly.pdbx_strand_id
1 'polypeptide(L)' 'LAIVGESGCGKSVTVQSIMGLIPMPPGRITAGSARLRGHEVLGRNRIDGKEIRGREIGMIFQ' A
#
# COMPACT_ATOMS: atom_id res chain seq x y z
N LEU A 1 7.38 6.26 -12.91
CA LEU A 1 8.19 5.53 -11.91
C LEU A 1 7.85 4.06 -12.02
N ALA A 2 8.83 3.16 -11.98
CA ALA A 2 8.61 1.72 -12.09
C ALA A 2 9.33 1.00 -10.93
N ILE A 3 8.72 -0.08 -10.44
CA ILE A 3 9.33 -0.97 -9.43
C ILE A 3 9.69 -2.27 -10.14
N VAL A 4 10.97 -2.60 -10.19
CA VAL A 4 11.51 -3.79 -10.91
C VAL A 4 12.33 -4.66 -9.97
N GLY A 5 12.46 -5.94 -10.32
CA GLY A 5 13.17 -6.95 -9.52
C GLY A 5 12.69 -8.36 -9.85
N GLU A 6 13.35 -9.37 -9.27
CA GLU A 6 13.05 -10.79 -9.52
C GLU A 6 11.69 -11.22 -8.95
N SER A 7 11.17 -12.36 -9.42
CA SER A 7 9.96 -12.95 -8.82
C SER A 7 10.17 -13.18 -7.33
N GLY A 8 9.18 -12.82 -6.51
CA GLY A 8 9.26 -12.98 -5.05
C GLY A 8 10.05 -11.90 -4.30
N CYS A 9 10.68 -10.92 -4.97
CA CYS A 9 11.46 -9.87 -4.29
C CYS A 9 10.62 -8.81 -3.54
N GLY A 10 9.30 -9.01 -3.43
CA GLY A 10 8.41 -8.15 -2.64
C GLY A 10 7.68 -7.02 -3.39
N LYS A 11 7.84 -6.86 -4.72
CA LYS A 11 7.18 -5.77 -5.48
C LYS A 11 5.67 -5.68 -5.24
N SER A 12 4.95 -6.80 -5.44
CA SER A 12 3.50 -6.86 -5.24
C SER A 12 3.12 -6.61 -3.79
N VAL A 13 3.90 -7.17 -2.85
CA VAL A 13 3.74 -6.98 -1.41
C VAL A 13 3.89 -5.50 -1.03
N THR A 14 4.88 -4.79 -1.58
CA THR A 14 5.10 -3.36 -1.35
C THR A 14 3.91 -2.53 -1.83
N VAL A 15 3.46 -2.74 -3.07
CA VAL A 15 2.32 -1.99 -3.64
C VAL A 15 1.04 -2.28 -2.85
N GLN A 16 0.76 -3.55 -2.55
CA GLN A 16 -0.41 -3.94 -1.76
C GLN A 16 -0.34 -3.40 -0.32
N SER A 17 0.85 -3.29 0.27
CA SER A 17 1.03 -2.71 1.61
C SER A 17 0.66 -1.23 1.63
N ILE A 18 1.16 -0.44 0.67
CA ILE A 18 0.82 0.98 0.53
C ILE A 18 -0.68 1.16 0.31
N MET A 19 -1.27 0.29 -0.50
CA MET A 19 -2.71 0.33 -0.78
C MET A 19 -3.57 -0.20 0.37
N GLY A 20 -3.00 -0.78 1.43
CA GLY A 20 -3.71 -1.43 2.53
C GLY A 20 -4.47 -2.71 2.13
N LEU A 21 -4.04 -3.35 1.05
CA LEU A 21 -4.66 -4.54 0.43
C LEU A 21 -3.99 -5.85 0.85
N ILE A 22 -2.80 -5.77 1.45
CA ILE A 22 -2.10 -6.95 1.94
C ILE A 22 -2.89 -7.61 3.09
N PRO A 23 -3.09 -8.93 3.07
CA PRO A 23 -3.80 -9.64 4.14
C PRO A 23 -3.03 -9.54 5.47
N MET A 24 -3.75 -9.09 6.51
CA MET A 24 -3.25 -8.99 7.88
C MET A 24 -4.30 -9.56 8.83
N PRO A 25 -4.09 -10.76 9.41
CA PRO A 25 -2.91 -11.65 9.35
C PRO A 25 -2.74 -12.42 8.00
N PRO A 26 -1.55 -13.00 7.71
CA PRO A 26 -0.33 -13.06 8.52
C PRO A 26 0.59 -11.83 8.39
N GLY A 27 0.31 -10.90 7.47
CA GLY A 27 1.10 -9.69 7.29
C GLY A 27 1.01 -8.72 8.48
N ARG A 28 2.04 -7.89 8.65
CA ARG A 28 2.05 -6.74 9.58
C ARG A 28 2.97 -5.65 9.04
N ILE A 29 2.47 -4.41 8.99
CA ILE A 29 3.33 -3.23 8.78
C ILE A 29 3.93 -2.89 10.15
N THR A 30 5.23 -3.12 10.31
CA THR A 30 5.93 -2.94 11.58
C THR A 30 6.37 -1.50 11.82
N ALA A 31 6.76 -0.79 10.75
CA ALA A 31 7.21 0.59 10.78
C ALA A 31 7.14 1.22 9.37
N GLY A 32 7.44 2.52 9.29
CA GLY A 32 7.52 3.27 8.04
C GLY A 32 6.36 4.24 7.84
N SER A 33 6.45 5.01 6.75
CA SER A 33 5.44 6.01 6.35
C SER A 33 5.27 5.99 4.84
N ALA A 34 4.03 6.17 4.39
CA ALA A 34 3.74 6.49 2.99
C ALA A 34 2.67 7.58 2.99
N ARG A 35 2.90 8.63 2.22
CA ARG A 35 1.99 9.78 2.17
C ARG A 35 1.43 9.98 0.78
N LEU A 36 0.11 10.16 0.72
CA LEU A 36 -0.60 10.57 -0.48
C LEU A 36 -1.10 11.99 -0.30
N ARG A 37 -0.65 12.92 -1.14
CA ARG A 37 -1.03 14.35 -1.07
C ARG A 37 -0.88 14.95 0.34
N GLY A 38 0.13 14.54 1.08
CA GLY A 38 0.39 15.00 2.45
C GLY A 38 -0.33 14.21 3.55
N HIS A 39 -1.25 13.31 3.21
CA HIS A 39 -1.94 12.45 4.17
C HIS A 39 -1.24 11.10 4.34
N GLU A 40 -1.09 10.65 5.58
CA GLU A 40 -0.51 9.34 5.89
C GLU A 40 -1.47 8.21 5.46
N VAL A 41 -0.96 7.21 4.74
CA VAL A 41 -1.75 6.05 4.28
C VAL A 41 -1.35 4.74 4.97
N LEU A 42 -0.30 4.75 5.79
CA LEU A 42 0.15 3.60 6.58
C LEU A 42 0.08 3.85 8.10
N GLY A 43 0.01 2.78 8.88
CA GLY A 43 0.05 2.85 10.34
C GLY A 43 -1.28 3.23 11.00
N ARG A 44 -1.20 3.69 12.26
CA ARG A 44 -2.36 3.92 13.14
C ARG A 44 -3.19 5.16 12.77
N ASN A 45 -2.56 6.22 12.27
CA ASN A 45 -3.22 7.49 11.94
C ASN A 45 -3.47 7.65 10.43
N ARG A 46 -3.61 6.53 9.72
CA ARG A 46 -3.82 6.56 8.27
C ARG A 46 -5.24 7.02 7.93
N ILE A 47 -5.38 7.66 6.77
CA ILE A 47 -6.69 7.78 6.11
C ILE A 47 -7.22 6.39 5.74
N ASP A 48 -8.54 6.20 5.79
CA ASP A 48 -9.11 4.89 5.48
C ASP A 48 -8.78 4.56 4.02
N GLY A 49 -8.31 3.33 3.80
CA GLY A 49 -8.03 2.81 2.47
C GLY A 49 -9.26 2.90 1.56
N LYS A 50 -10.48 2.82 2.13
CA LYS A 50 -11.72 2.99 1.37
C LYS A 50 -11.92 4.42 0.83
N GLU A 51 -11.46 5.45 1.55
CA GLU A 51 -11.63 6.85 1.13
C GLU A 51 -10.72 7.22 -0.04
N ILE A 52 -9.54 6.59 -0.12
CA ILE A 52 -8.56 6.83 -1.19
C ILE A 52 -8.77 5.95 -2.41
N ARG A 53 -9.23 4.70 -2.24
CA ARG A 53 -9.39 3.77 -3.35
C ARG A 53 -10.53 4.21 -4.25
N GLY A 54 -10.28 4.26 -5.56
CA GLY A 54 -11.27 4.64 -6.58
C GLY A 54 -11.46 6.15 -6.74
N ARG A 55 -11.29 6.94 -5.66
CA ARG A 55 -11.38 8.41 -5.72
C ARG A 55 -10.03 9.08 -6.00
N GLU A 56 -8.97 8.65 -5.30
CA GLU A 56 -7.64 9.25 -5.37
C GLU A 56 -6.60 8.32 -6.01
N ILE A 57 -6.73 7.00 -5.81
CA ILE A 57 -5.85 5.98 -6.42
C ILE A 57 -6.68 4.83 -6.98
N GLY A 58 -6.43 4.50 -8.25
CA GLY A 58 -6.88 3.27 -8.90
C GLY A 58 -5.76 2.24 -8.97
N MET A 59 -6.09 0.96 -8.81
CA MET A 59 -5.18 -0.16 -9.01
C MET A 59 -5.81 -1.14 -10.00
N ILE A 60 -5.05 -1.50 -11.03
CA ILE A 60 -5.41 -2.56 -11.97
C ILE A 60 -4.65 -3.80 -11.54
N PHE A 61 -5.39 -4.88 -11.27
CA PHE A 61 -4.78 -6.17 -10.98
C PHE A 61 -4.42 -6.87 -12.28
N GLN A 62 -3.28 -7.56 -12.25
CA GLN A 62 -2.95 -8.57 -13.26
C GLN A 62 -3.68 -9.87 -12.92
#